data_AF-A0A7L3Z6H3-F1
#
_entry.id   AF-A0A7L3Z6H3-F1
#
_cell.length_a   1.000
_cell.length_b   1.000
_cell.length_c   1.000
_cell.angle_alpha   90.00
_cell.angle_beta   90.00
_cell.angle_gamma   90.00
#
_symmetry.space_group_name_H-M   'P 1'
#
loop_
_entity.id
_entity.type
_entity.pdbx_description
1 polymer ?
#
loop_
_entity_poly.entity_id
_entity_poly.type
_entity_poly.pdbx_seq_one_letter_code
_entity_poly.pdbx_strand_id
1 'polypeptide(L)'
;MRRFVYCKVVLATSLMWVLVDVFLLLYFSECNKCDDKKERSLLPALRAVISRNQEGPGEMGKAVLIPKDDQEKMKELFKINQFNLMASDLIALNRSLPDVRLDGCKTKVYPDELPNTSVVIVFHNEAWSTLLRTVYSVINRSPHRLLSEIILVDDASEREFLKASLENYVKNLQVSIKIIRMEQRSGLIRARLRGAAASKGQVITFLDAHCECTLGWLEPLLARIKEDRRTVVCPIIDVISDDTFEYMAGSDMTYGGFNWKLNFRWYPVPQREMDRRKGDRTLPVRTPTMAGGLFSIDRNYFEEIGTYDAGMDIWGGENLEMSFRV
;
A
#
# COMPACT_ATOMS: atom_id res chain seq x y z
N MET A 1 15.14 -75.62 -14.60
CA MET A 1 15.99 -74.41 -14.63
C MET A 1 15.27 -73.08 -14.95
N ARG A 2 14.06 -73.05 -15.57
CA ARG A 2 13.37 -71.77 -15.89
C ARG A 2 12.72 -71.05 -14.70
N ARG A 3 12.20 -71.75 -13.67
CA ARG A 3 11.51 -71.13 -12.50
C ARG A 3 12.40 -70.24 -11.63
N PHE A 4 13.69 -70.53 -11.51
CA PHE A 4 14.63 -69.74 -10.70
C PHE A 4 14.98 -68.39 -11.33
N VAL A 5 14.89 -68.26 -12.66
CA VAL A 5 15.17 -67.01 -13.37
C VAL A 5 14.05 -65.99 -13.14
N TYR A 6 12.79 -66.42 -13.19
CA TYR A 6 11.64 -65.56 -12.90
C TYR A 6 11.67 -65.01 -11.47
N CYS A 7 12.02 -65.83 -10.48
CA CYS A 7 12.10 -65.39 -9.09
C CYS A 7 13.18 -64.30 -8.90
N LYS A 8 14.33 -64.44 -9.56
CA LYS A 8 15.40 -63.42 -9.53
C LYS A 8 14.97 -62.11 -10.19
N VAL A 9 14.25 -62.18 -11.31
CA VAL A 9 13.73 -60.99 -12.00
C VAL A 9 12.71 -60.27 -11.14
N VAL A 10 11.74 -60.99 -10.54
CA VAL A 10 10.71 -60.39 -9.67
C VAL A 10 11.33 -59.76 -8.42
N LEU A 11 12.33 -60.40 -7.80
CA LEU A 11 13.03 -59.83 -6.65
C LEU A 11 13.84 -58.60 -7.03
N ALA A 12 14.53 -58.61 -8.17
CA ALA A 12 15.30 -57.47 -8.65
C ALA A 12 14.40 -56.27 -8.99
N THR A 13 13.27 -56.49 -9.67
CA THR A 13 12.33 -55.41 -10.00
C THR A 13 11.66 -54.86 -8.75
N SER A 14 11.28 -55.71 -7.79
CA SER A 14 10.65 -55.27 -6.53
C SER A 14 11.62 -54.45 -5.68
N LEU A 15 12.89 -54.85 -5.62
CA LEU A 15 13.93 -54.08 -4.91
C LEU A 15 14.14 -52.70 -5.56
N MET A 16 14.10 -52.64 -6.89
CA MET A 16 14.20 -51.38 -7.64
C MET A 16 13.04 -50.44 -7.32
N TRP A 17 11.80 -50.94 -7.28
CA TRP A 17 10.63 -50.13 -6.91
C TRP A 17 10.70 -49.63 -5.46
N VAL A 18 11.14 -50.47 -4.51
CA VAL A 18 11.33 -50.05 -3.12
C VAL A 18 12.37 -48.93 -2.99
N LEU A 19 13.47 -49.00 -3.76
CA LEU A 19 14.49 -47.95 -3.75
C LEU A 19 13.97 -46.62 -4.36
N VAL A 20 13.14 -46.70 -5.40
CA VAL A 20 12.50 -45.51 -5.99
C VAL A 20 11.52 -44.88 -5.01
N ASP A 21 10.69 -45.68 -4.33
CA ASP A 21 9.74 -45.18 -3.35
C ASP A 21 10.44 -44.54 -2.15
N VAL A 22 11.53 -45.16 -1.66
CA VAL A 22 12.36 -44.57 -0.58
C VAL A 22 13.00 -43.26 -1.05
N PHE A 23 13.50 -43.18 -2.29
CA PHE A 23 14.07 -41.95 -2.83
C PHE A 23 13.01 -40.84 -2.96
N LEU A 24 11.82 -41.15 -3.46
CA LEU A 24 10.70 -40.22 -3.53
C LEU A 24 10.28 -39.74 -2.13
N LEU A 25 10.17 -40.65 -1.17
CA LEU A 25 9.85 -40.29 0.22
C LEU A 25 10.91 -39.42 0.86
N LEU A 26 12.20 -39.67 0.62
CA LEU A 26 13.29 -38.82 1.11
C LEU A 26 13.27 -37.44 0.42
N TYR A 27 13.11 -37.40 -0.91
CA TYR A 27 13.06 -36.17 -1.68
C TYR A 27 11.88 -35.26 -1.29
N PHE A 28 10.69 -35.84 -1.11
CA PHE A 28 9.50 -35.09 -0.68
C PHE A 28 9.49 -34.81 0.84
N SER A 29 10.09 -35.66 1.67
CA SER A 29 10.23 -35.40 3.12
C SER A 29 11.25 -34.30 3.43
N GLU A 30 12.29 -34.13 2.62
CA GLU A 30 13.24 -33.02 2.76
C GLU A 30 12.65 -31.69 2.28
N CYS A 31 11.76 -31.71 1.28
CA CYS A 31 11.03 -30.52 0.81
C CYS A 31 10.05 -29.97 1.88
N ASN A 32 9.32 -30.83 2.59
CA ASN A 32 8.34 -30.40 3.61
C ASN A 32 8.98 -29.70 4.82
N LYS A 33 10.27 -29.91 5.11
CA LYS A 33 10.95 -29.24 6.25
C LYS A 33 11.45 -27.83 5.91
N CYS A 34 11.45 -27.43 4.64
CA CYS A 34 11.92 -26.11 4.22
C CYS A 34 10.89 -25.00 4.42
N ASP A 35 9.59 -25.31 4.32
CA ASP A 35 8.51 -24.32 4.53
C ASP A 35 8.26 -24.03 6.01
N ASP A 36 8.22 -25.07 6.86
CA ASP A 36 7.96 -24.92 8.30
C ASP A 36 9.02 -24.08 9.06
N LYS A 37 10.28 -24.08 8.58
CA LYS A 37 11.36 -23.30 9.21
C LYS A 37 11.32 -21.81 8.84
N LYS A 38 10.77 -21.44 7.68
CA LYS A 38 10.64 -20.03 7.27
C LYS A 38 9.51 -19.33 8.01
N GLU A 39 8.40 -20.00 8.29
CA GLU A 39 7.24 -19.38 8.96
C GLU A 39 7.44 -19.14 10.47
N ARG A 40 8.13 -20.03 11.19
CA ARG A 40 8.45 -19.79 12.62
C ARG A 40 9.37 -18.59 12.84
N SER A 41 10.12 -18.17 11.83
CA SER A 41 10.99 -16.98 11.86
C SER A 41 10.22 -15.66 11.68
N LEU A 42 9.01 -15.67 11.12
CA LEU A 42 8.24 -14.45 10.87
C LEU A 42 7.61 -13.87 12.13
N LEU A 43 7.14 -14.70 13.07
CA LEU A 43 6.53 -14.21 14.32
C LEU A 43 7.48 -13.37 15.20
N PRO A 44 8.75 -13.76 15.41
CA PRO A 44 9.74 -12.91 16.10
C PRO A 44 10.02 -11.60 15.35
N ALA A 45 10.18 -11.66 14.02
CA ALA A 45 10.42 -10.47 13.21
C ALA A 45 9.23 -9.50 13.25
N LEU A 46 8.00 -10.01 13.12
CA LEU A 46 6.75 -9.25 13.26
C LEU A 46 6.62 -8.61 14.64
N ARG A 47 6.91 -9.35 15.72
CA ARG A 47 6.93 -8.80 17.09
C ARG A 47 7.98 -7.71 17.24
N ALA A 48 9.17 -7.90 16.68
CA ALA A 48 10.23 -6.92 16.73
C ALA A 48 9.84 -5.61 16.01
N VAL A 49 9.17 -5.71 14.84
CA VAL A 49 8.63 -4.55 14.11
C VAL A 49 7.60 -3.79 14.95
N ILE A 50 6.71 -4.51 15.64
CA ILE A 50 5.67 -3.91 16.49
C ILE A 50 6.25 -3.18 17.70
N SER A 51 7.37 -3.66 18.27
CA SER A 51 7.94 -3.15 19.51
C SER A 51 9.04 -2.08 19.33
N ARG A 52 9.25 -1.54 18.12
CA ARG A 52 10.32 -0.55 17.88
C ARG A 52 9.97 0.82 18.45
N ASN A 53 10.96 1.46 19.08
CA ASN A 53 10.87 2.86 19.52
C ASN A 53 11.07 3.82 18.34
N GLN A 54 10.48 5.03 18.43
CA GLN A 54 10.58 6.07 17.41
C GLN A 54 12.00 6.56 17.16
N GLU A 55 12.91 6.50 18.13
CA GLU A 55 14.30 7.01 17.99
C GLU A 55 15.24 6.07 17.18
N GLY A 56 14.69 5.16 16.39
CA GLY A 56 15.43 4.13 15.66
C GLY A 56 15.85 4.52 14.22
N PRO A 57 16.35 3.54 13.45
CA PRO A 57 16.65 3.72 12.04
C PRO A 57 15.45 4.30 11.27
N GLY A 58 15.74 5.26 10.38
CA GLY A 58 14.75 5.89 9.49
C GLY A 58 13.86 6.94 10.13
N GLU A 59 14.08 7.29 11.40
CA GLU A 59 13.40 8.39 12.07
C GLU A 59 13.66 9.72 11.37
N MET A 60 12.64 10.59 11.37
CA MET A 60 12.62 11.85 10.59
C MET A 60 12.87 11.61 9.09
N GLY A 61 12.40 10.47 8.57
CA GLY A 61 12.50 10.13 7.15
C GLY A 61 13.92 9.91 6.63
N LYS A 62 14.91 9.69 7.50
CA LYS A 62 16.31 9.48 7.10
C LYS A 62 16.50 8.15 6.36
N ALA A 63 17.51 8.08 5.49
CA ALA A 63 17.91 6.85 4.83
C ALA A 63 18.35 5.76 5.83
N VAL A 64 17.90 4.52 5.61
CA VAL A 64 18.37 3.33 6.34
C VAL A 64 19.34 2.56 5.47
N LEU A 65 20.59 2.46 5.92
CA LEU A 65 21.64 1.76 5.21
C LEU A 65 21.82 0.34 5.78
N ILE A 66 21.67 -0.67 4.93
CA ILE A 66 21.87 -2.07 5.31
C ILE A 66 23.36 -2.41 5.33
N PRO A 67 23.90 -3.03 6.41
CA PRO A 67 25.30 -3.44 6.49
C PRO A 67 25.73 -4.29 5.30
N LYS A 68 27.02 -4.22 4.92
CA LYS A 68 27.57 -4.94 3.76
C LYS A 68 27.34 -6.45 3.85
N ASP A 69 27.43 -7.00 5.05
CA ASP A 69 27.29 -8.44 5.31
C ASP A 69 25.85 -8.94 5.03
N ASP A 70 24.86 -8.06 5.09
CA ASP A 70 23.45 -8.38 4.88
C ASP A 70 22.94 -8.05 3.46
N GLN A 71 23.80 -7.54 2.58
CA GLN A 71 23.43 -7.06 1.24
C GLN A 71 22.87 -8.17 0.32
N GLU A 72 23.38 -9.40 0.42
CA GLU A 72 22.85 -10.52 -0.37
C GLU A 72 21.43 -10.90 0.09
N LYS A 73 21.23 -10.98 1.40
CA LYS A 73 19.91 -11.25 2.00
C LYS A 73 18.91 -10.15 1.64
N MET A 74 19.35 -8.90 1.68
CA MET A 74 18.56 -7.74 1.28
C MET A 74 18.06 -7.87 -0.17
N LYS A 75 18.94 -8.24 -1.11
CA LYS A 75 18.57 -8.45 -2.52
C LYS A 75 17.57 -9.58 -2.72
N GLU A 76 17.69 -10.67 -1.96
CA GLU A 76 16.69 -11.75 -2.02
C GLU A 76 15.33 -11.32 -1.47
N LEU A 77 15.33 -10.56 -0.37
CA LEU A 77 14.09 -10.03 0.21
C LEU A 77 13.45 -8.95 -0.66
N PHE A 78 14.24 -8.16 -1.40
CA PHE A 78 13.75 -7.15 -2.34
C PHE A 78 12.82 -7.76 -3.40
N LYS A 79 13.11 -8.98 -3.87
CA LYS A 79 12.30 -9.65 -4.92
C LYS A 79 10.85 -9.92 -4.49
N ILE A 80 10.59 -10.03 -3.19
CA ILE A 80 9.26 -10.40 -2.66
C ILE A 80 8.25 -9.28 -2.87
N ASN A 81 8.61 -8.05 -2.51
CA ASN A 81 7.72 -6.89 -2.53
C ASN A 81 8.19 -5.77 -3.47
N GLN A 82 9.32 -5.95 -4.16
CA GLN A 82 9.97 -4.96 -5.05
C GLN A 82 10.39 -3.67 -4.33
N PHE A 83 10.73 -3.78 -3.05
CA PHE A 83 11.37 -2.76 -2.23
C PHE A 83 12.14 -3.43 -1.08
N ASN A 84 13.01 -2.67 -0.41
CA ASN A 84 13.90 -3.16 0.65
C ASN A 84 13.14 -3.48 1.94
N LEU A 85 12.63 -4.71 2.04
CA LEU A 85 11.94 -5.22 3.22
C LEU A 85 12.79 -5.15 4.49
N MET A 86 14.10 -5.38 4.38
CA MET A 86 14.98 -5.29 5.55
C MET A 86 15.01 -3.87 6.10
N ALA A 87 15.17 -2.86 5.23
CA ALA A 87 15.11 -1.47 5.66
C ALA A 87 13.76 -1.13 6.27
N SER A 88 12.65 -1.54 5.63
CA SER A 88 11.31 -1.32 6.16
C SER A 88 11.14 -1.93 7.56
N ASP A 89 11.52 -3.19 7.76
CA ASP A 89 11.35 -3.89 9.03
C ASP A 89 12.26 -3.34 10.14
N LEU A 90 13.29 -2.56 9.79
CA LEU A 90 14.14 -1.84 10.74
C LEU A 90 13.50 -0.55 11.28
N ILE A 91 12.52 0.00 10.58
CA ILE A 91 11.91 1.30 10.85
C ILE A 91 10.66 1.13 11.71
N ALA A 92 10.48 2.03 12.69
CA ALA A 92 9.29 2.05 13.53
C ALA A 92 8.00 2.27 12.71
N LEU A 93 6.91 1.57 13.05
CA LEU A 93 5.62 1.73 12.39
C LEU A 93 5.04 3.15 12.55
N ASN A 94 5.45 3.87 13.59
CA ASN A 94 5.03 5.22 13.92
C ASN A 94 6.17 6.24 13.80
N ARG A 95 7.19 5.99 12.95
CA ARG A 95 8.29 6.94 12.73
C ARG A 95 7.78 8.34 12.35
N SER A 96 8.50 9.38 12.75
CA SER A 96 8.20 10.77 12.35
C SER A 96 8.76 11.08 10.97
N LEU A 97 8.18 12.10 10.32
CA LEU A 97 8.63 12.63 9.04
C LEU A 97 8.93 14.13 9.18
N PRO A 98 9.85 14.69 8.37
CA PRO A 98 10.08 16.11 8.34
C PRO A 98 8.86 16.86 7.78
N ASP A 99 8.56 18.05 8.30
CA ASP A 99 7.53 18.91 7.73
C ASP A 99 8.10 19.70 6.54
N VAL A 100 7.99 19.10 5.35
CA VAL A 100 8.48 19.65 4.08
C VAL A 100 7.50 20.62 3.40
N ARG A 101 6.38 20.93 4.05
CA ARG A 101 5.40 21.88 3.50
C ARG A 101 6.00 23.27 3.36
N LEU A 102 5.54 24.01 2.36
CA LEU A 102 5.84 25.44 2.22
C LEU A 102 5.28 26.21 3.44
N ASP A 103 5.95 27.31 3.82
CA ASP A 103 5.58 28.05 5.03
C ASP A 103 4.14 28.58 5.01
N GLY A 104 3.63 28.97 3.84
CA GLY A 104 2.23 29.36 3.69
C GLY A 104 1.23 28.24 3.98
N CYS A 105 1.61 26.97 3.78
CA CYS A 105 0.75 25.82 4.12
C CYS A 105 0.75 25.54 5.62
N LYS A 106 1.85 25.84 6.34
CA LYS A 106 1.96 25.61 7.78
C LYS A 106 1.07 26.54 8.60
N THR A 107 0.81 27.74 8.09
CA THR A 107 0.00 28.77 8.75
C THR A 107 -1.43 28.87 8.21
N LYS A 108 -1.79 28.06 7.20
CA LYS A 108 -3.13 28.08 6.60
C LYS A 108 -4.16 27.51 7.57
N VAL A 109 -5.22 28.27 7.80
CA VAL A 109 -6.34 27.88 8.66
C VAL A 109 -7.48 27.39 7.80
N TYR A 110 -8.07 26.26 8.19
CA TYR A 110 -9.23 25.66 7.53
C TYR A 110 -10.47 25.80 8.41
N PRO A 111 -11.69 25.78 7.83
CA PRO A 111 -12.93 25.79 8.62
C PRO A 111 -12.99 24.61 9.60
N ASP A 112 -13.61 24.80 10.77
CA ASP A 112 -13.69 23.73 11.77
C ASP A 112 -14.58 22.56 11.32
N GLU A 113 -15.69 22.88 10.65
CA GLU A 113 -16.69 21.93 10.15
C GLU A 113 -16.28 21.33 8.80
N LEU A 114 -15.27 20.47 8.76
CA LEU A 114 -14.94 19.72 7.54
C LEU A 114 -15.76 18.42 7.46
N PRO A 115 -16.07 17.93 6.23
CA PRO A 115 -16.71 16.63 6.08
C PRO A 115 -15.79 15.53 6.63
N ASN A 116 -16.36 14.49 7.21
CA ASN A 116 -15.57 13.33 7.63
C ASN A 116 -15.21 12.42 6.44
N THR A 117 -14.19 11.59 6.60
CA THR A 117 -13.70 10.69 5.55
C THR A 117 -13.59 9.24 6.04
N SER A 118 -13.89 8.30 5.15
CA SER A 118 -13.46 6.90 5.26
C SER A 118 -12.20 6.71 4.42
N VAL A 119 -11.11 6.27 5.04
CA VAL A 119 -9.86 5.99 4.33
C VAL A 119 -9.88 4.55 3.82
N VAL A 120 -9.78 4.35 2.50
CA VAL A 120 -9.79 3.04 1.86
C VAL A 120 -8.37 2.69 1.41
N ILE A 121 -7.84 1.58 1.91
CA ILE A 121 -6.52 1.06 1.57
C ILE A 121 -6.70 -0.35 0.99
N VAL A 122 -6.35 -0.51 -0.28
CA VAL A 122 -6.35 -1.82 -0.94
C VAL A 122 -4.96 -2.44 -0.81
N PHE A 123 -4.88 -3.73 -0.50
CA PHE A 123 -3.62 -4.45 -0.42
C PHE A 123 -3.73 -5.87 -0.97
N HIS A 124 -2.61 -6.39 -1.47
CA HIS A 124 -2.44 -7.77 -1.89
C HIS A 124 -1.00 -8.21 -1.61
N ASN A 125 -0.80 -9.21 -0.74
CA ASN A 125 0.52 -9.73 -0.34
C ASN A 125 1.52 -8.67 0.17
N GLU A 126 1.00 -7.55 0.66
CA GLU A 126 1.78 -6.41 1.17
C GLU A 126 2.65 -6.79 2.37
N ALA A 127 3.77 -6.08 2.56
CA ALA A 127 4.59 -6.27 3.74
C ALA A 127 3.87 -5.75 5.00
N TRP A 128 4.01 -6.47 6.10
CA TRP A 128 3.40 -6.06 7.38
C TRP A 128 3.87 -4.67 7.82
N SER A 129 5.17 -4.40 7.68
CA SER A 129 5.77 -3.14 8.09
C SER A 129 5.24 -1.95 7.29
N THR A 130 5.09 -2.06 5.97
CA THR A 130 4.58 -0.98 5.12
C THR A 130 3.09 -0.77 5.33
N LEU A 131 2.27 -1.84 5.28
CA LEU A 131 0.83 -1.77 5.48
C LEU A 131 0.47 -1.07 6.80
N LEU A 132 1.08 -1.53 7.89
CA LEU A 132 0.78 -0.94 9.19
C LEU A 132 1.38 0.45 9.36
N ARG A 133 2.53 0.76 8.76
CA ARG A 133 3.07 2.12 8.80
C ARG A 133 2.15 3.10 8.09
N THR A 134 1.51 2.69 6.99
CA THR A 134 0.44 3.47 6.36
C THR A 134 -0.72 3.69 7.33
N VAL A 135 -1.25 2.63 7.94
CA VAL A 135 -2.35 2.72 8.92
C VAL A 135 -1.99 3.66 10.08
N TYR A 136 -0.81 3.49 10.69
CA TYR A 136 -0.34 4.34 11.78
C TYR A 136 -0.16 5.78 11.34
N SER A 137 0.36 6.04 10.13
CA SER A 137 0.51 7.40 9.62
C SER A 137 -0.84 8.11 9.47
N VAL A 138 -1.87 7.40 9.02
CA VAL A 138 -3.25 7.90 8.91
C VAL A 138 -3.79 8.21 10.31
N ILE A 139 -3.69 7.27 11.24
CA ILE A 139 -4.21 7.43 12.62
C ILE A 139 -3.54 8.61 13.32
N ASN A 140 -2.20 8.68 13.27
CA ASN A 140 -1.43 9.64 14.05
C ASN A 140 -1.50 11.07 13.49
N ARG A 141 -1.81 11.24 12.20
CA ARG A 141 -1.71 12.55 11.51
C ARG A 141 -3.01 13.02 10.89
N SER A 142 -4.12 12.35 11.20
CA SER A 142 -5.46 12.80 10.82
C SER A 142 -6.20 13.27 12.08
N PRO A 143 -6.87 14.43 12.05
CA PRO A 143 -7.71 14.83 13.19
C PRO A 143 -8.81 13.79 13.46
N HIS A 144 -8.90 13.29 14.70
CA HIS A 144 -9.84 12.23 15.08
C HIS A 144 -11.30 12.50 14.67
N ARG A 145 -11.74 13.77 14.69
CA ARG A 145 -13.10 14.16 14.29
C ARG A 145 -13.38 13.98 12.79
N LEU A 146 -12.34 13.98 11.95
CA LEU A 146 -12.45 13.89 10.50
C LEU A 146 -12.27 12.45 9.99
N LEU A 147 -11.59 11.59 10.75
CA LEU A 147 -11.36 10.20 10.38
C LEU A 147 -12.46 9.30 10.93
N SER A 148 -13.43 8.95 10.08
CA SER A 148 -14.57 8.09 10.46
C SER A 148 -14.14 6.64 10.71
N GLU A 149 -13.39 6.09 9.76
CA GLU A 149 -12.95 4.68 9.77
C GLU A 149 -11.80 4.49 8.77
N ILE A 150 -11.06 3.38 8.94
CA ILE A 150 -10.11 2.88 7.95
C ILE A 150 -10.64 1.54 7.42
N ILE A 151 -10.76 1.42 6.10
CA ILE A 151 -11.21 0.21 5.42
C ILE A 151 -10.01 -0.40 4.71
N LEU A 152 -9.55 -1.55 5.20
CA LEU A 152 -8.51 -2.34 4.57
C LEU A 152 -9.17 -3.39 3.67
N VAL A 153 -8.97 -3.30 2.36
CA VAL A 153 -9.51 -4.28 1.39
C VAL A 153 -8.40 -5.22 0.96
N ASP A 154 -8.52 -6.48 1.37
CA ASP A 154 -7.61 -7.55 0.98
C ASP A 154 -8.07 -8.18 -0.34
N ASP A 155 -7.33 -7.91 -1.41
CA ASP A 155 -7.57 -8.50 -2.74
C ASP A 155 -6.96 -9.91 -2.84
N ALA A 156 -7.44 -10.81 -1.98
CA ALA A 156 -7.04 -12.23 -1.90
C ALA A 156 -5.53 -12.46 -1.66
N SER A 157 -5.00 -11.91 -0.56
CA SER A 157 -3.63 -12.19 -0.11
C SER A 157 -3.45 -13.63 0.36
N GLU A 158 -2.28 -14.20 0.06
CA GLU A 158 -1.92 -15.57 0.39
C GLU A 158 -1.18 -15.66 1.74
N ARG A 159 -0.44 -14.61 2.10
CA ARG A 159 0.45 -14.57 3.28
C ARG A 159 -0.35 -14.68 4.58
N GLU A 160 -0.03 -15.69 5.41
CA GLU A 160 -0.81 -16.01 6.59
C GLU A 160 -0.88 -14.89 7.64
N PHE A 161 0.20 -14.11 7.78
CA PHE A 161 0.20 -12.98 8.71
C PHE A 161 -0.80 -11.87 8.32
N LEU A 162 -1.24 -11.80 7.07
CA LEU A 162 -2.25 -10.83 6.63
C LEU A 162 -3.67 -11.25 6.98
N LYS A 163 -3.89 -12.50 7.46
CA LYS A 163 -5.20 -13.05 7.78
C LYS A 163 -5.58 -12.77 9.25
N ALA A 164 -5.71 -13.81 10.07
CA ALA A 164 -6.14 -13.70 11.46
C ALA A 164 -5.20 -12.83 12.32
N SER A 165 -3.88 -12.87 12.04
CA SER A 165 -2.90 -12.04 12.76
C SER A 165 -3.14 -10.55 12.55
N LEU A 166 -3.41 -10.11 11.32
CA LEU A 166 -3.76 -8.71 11.02
C LEU A 166 -5.07 -8.31 11.70
N GLU A 167 -6.10 -9.15 11.62
CA GLU A 167 -7.40 -8.88 12.25
C GLU A 167 -7.29 -8.71 13.77
N ASN A 168 -6.53 -9.58 14.42
CA ASN A 168 -6.32 -9.49 15.86
C ASN A 168 -5.48 -8.27 16.25
N TYR A 169 -4.55 -7.86 15.39
CA TYR A 169 -3.74 -6.67 15.62
C TYR A 169 -4.57 -5.38 15.51
N VAL A 170 -5.28 -5.18 14.40
CA VAL A 170 -5.98 -3.91 14.13
C VAL A 170 -7.19 -3.67 15.05
N LYS A 171 -7.78 -4.73 15.61
CA LYS A 171 -8.89 -4.63 16.59
C LYS A 171 -8.53 -3.80 17.83
N ASN A 172 -7.25 -3.72 18.19
CA ASN A 172 -6.78 -3.02 19.38
C ASN A 172 -6.34 -1.57 19.10
N LEU A 173 -6.50 -1.09 17.87
CA LEU A 173 -6.14 0.29 17.50
C LEU A 173 -7.26 1.27 17.88
N GLN A 174 -6.89 2.54 18.04
CA GLN A 174 -7.77 3.60 18.55
C GLN A 174 -8.87 4.01 17.57
N VAL A 175 -8.71 3.68 16.28
CA VAL A 175 -9.65 4.02 15.20
C VAL A 175 -10.35 2.75 14.75
N SER A 176 -11.63 2.87 14.36
CA SER A 176 -12.35 1.73 13.79
C SER A 176 -11.72 1.30 12.47
N ILE A 177 -11.16 0.09 12.45
CA ILE A 177 -10.59 -0.52 11.25
C ILE A 177 -11.44 -1.71 10.83
N LYS A 178 -11.93 -1.68 9.60
CA LYS A 178 -12.68 -2.79 8.99
C LYS A 178 -11.84 -3.45 7.92
N ILE A 179 -11.63 -4.75 8.04
CA ILE A 179 -10.99 -5.55 6.98
C ILE A 179 -12.08 -6.19 6.12
N ILE A 180 -11.98 -6.02 4.80
CA ILE A 180 -12.85 -6.66 3.81
C ILE A 180 -12.00 -7.66 3.03
N ARG A 181 -12.39 -8.93 3.06
CA ARG A 181 -11.71 -10.00 2.31
C ARG A 181 -12.42 -10.22 0.98
N MET A 182 -11.66 -10.23 -0.11
CA MET A 182 -12.15 -10.68 -1.41
C MET A 182 -11.93 -12.18 -1.55
N GLU A 183 -12.91 -12.88 -2.13
CA GLU A 183 -12.87 -14.34 -2.32
C GLU A 183 -11.82 -14.76 -3.35
N GLN A 184 -11.58 -13.91 -4.35
CA GLN A 184 -10.62 -14.15 -5.42
C GLN A 184 -9.91 -12.84 -5.79
N ARG A 185 -8.69 -12.97 -6.32
CA ARG A 185 -7.89 -11.83 -6.79
C ARG A 185 -8.58 -11.16 -7.98
N SER A 186 -9.13 -9.99 -7.74
CA SER A 186 -10.02 -9.27 -8.65
C SER A 186 -9.42 -7.96 -9.16
N GLY A 187 -8.32 -7.49 -8.58
CA GLY A 187 -7.63 -6.28 -8.99
C GLY A 187 -7.92 -5.05 -8.14
N LEU A 188 -7.07 -4.03 -8.28
CA LEU A 188 -7.14 -2.76 -7.57
C LEU A 188 -8.52 -2.09 -7.76
N ILE A 189 -9.03 -2.10 -8.99
CA ILE A 189 -10.27 -1.38 -9.35
C ILE A 189 -11.46 -1.97 -8.59
N ARG A 190 -11.67 -3.29 -8.69
CA ARG A 190 -12.78 -3.97 -8.01
C ARG A 190 -12.63 -3.94 -6.49
N ALA A 191 -11.40 -4.02 -5.98
CA ALA A 191 -11.14 -3.86 -4.56
C ALA A 191 -11.47 -2.44 -4.06
N ARG A 192 -11.11 -1.39 -4.81
CA ARG A 192 -11.50 -0.01 -4.49
C ARG A 192 -13.00 0.19 -4.51
N LEU A 193 -13.70 -0.36 -5.51
CA LEU A 193 -15.17 -0.34 -5.56
C LEU A 193 -15.78 -1.02 -4.34
N ARG A 194 -15.22 -2.16 -3.90
CA ARG A 194 -15.69 -2.87 -2.71
C ARG A 194 -15.46 -2.05 -1.43
N GLY A 195 -14.32 -1.39 -1.31
CA GLY A 195 -14.01 -0.48 -0.19
C GLY A 195 -14.92 0.75 -0.18
N ALA A 196 -15.12 1.38 -1.34
CA ALA A 196 -16.01 2.53 -1.52
C ALA A 196 -17.46 2.19 -1.15
N ALA A 197 -17.98 1.07 -1.62
CA ALA A 197 -19.34 0.61 -1.30
C ALA A 197 -19.55 0.31 0.20
N ALA A 198 -18.48 0.03 0.95
CA ALA A 198 -18.53 -0.22 2.38
C ALA A 198 -18.29 1.04 3.24
N SER A 199 -17.92 2.16 2.62
CA SER A 199 -17.58 3.41 3.30
C SER A 199 -18.80 4.13 3.85
N LYS A 200 -18.63 4.78 5.02
CA LYS A 200 -19.68 5.55 5.70
C LYS A 200 -19.39 7.05 5.77
N GLY A 201 -18.15 7.46 5.52
CA GLY A 201 -17.74 8.87 5.49
C GLY A 201 -18.46 9.65 4.39
N GLN A 202 -18.54 10.97 4.58
CA GLN A 202 -19.02 11.88 3.55
C GLN A 202 -18.05 11.93 2.37
N VAL A 203 -16.76 11.83 2.65
CA VAL A 203 -15.67 11.70 1.67
C VAL A 203 -15.09 10.29 1.71
N ILE A 204 -14.63 9.80 0.56
CA ILE A 204 -13.75 8.63 0.46
C ILE A 204 -12.35 9.12 0.16
N THR A 205 -11.36 8.70 0.94
CA THR A 205 -9.94 8.95 0.68
C THR A 205 -9.24 7.64 0.36
N PHE A 206 -8.77 7.48 -0.87
CA PHE A 206 -8.00 6.31 -1.27
C PHE A 206 -6.51 6.53 -1.01
N LEU A 207 -5.85 5.52 -0.45
CA LEU A 207 -4.39 5.45 -0.29
C LEU A 207 -3.90 4.07 -0.72
N ASP A 208 -2.65 4.00 -1.17
CA ASP A 208 -1.97 2.73 -1.38
C ASP A 208 -1.44 2.18 -0.03
N ALA A 209 -1.17 0.88 0.03
CA ALA A 209 -0.80 0.18 1.26
C ALA A 209 0.66 0.40 1.73
N HIS A 210 1.38 1.30 1.07
CA HIS A 210 2.78 1.63 1.32
C HIS A 210 3.02 3.15 1.25
N CYS A 211 2.08 3.92 1.80
CA CYS A 211 2.17 5.36 1.96
C CYS A 211 2.52 5.77 3.40
N GLU A 212 3.03 6.98 3.59
CA GLU A 212 3.14 7.62 4.90
C GLU A 212 2.58 9.04 4.84
N CYS A 213 1.46 9.29 5.50
CA CYS A 213 0.84 10.61 5.54
C CYS A 213 1.75 11.63 6.27
N THR A 214 1.74 12.89 5.84
CA THR A 214 2.45 14.00 6.49
C THR A 214 1.55 14.78 7.44
N LEU A 215 2.12 15.72 8.20
CA LEU A 215 1.34 16.58 9.09
C LEU A 215 0.43 17.52 8.28
N GLY A 216 -0.84 17.61 8.67
CA GLY A 216 -1.83 18.48 8.03
C GLY A 216 -2.17 18.07 6.59
N TRP A 217 -2.05 16.78 6.27
CA TRP A 217 -2.31 16.26 4.93
C TRP A 217 -3.80 16.23 4.56
N LEU A 218 -4.69 16.12 5.55
CA LEU A 218 -6.10 15.75 5.33
C LEU A 218 -7.02 16.97 5.20
N GLU A 219 -6.85 17.96 6.07
CA GLU A 219 -7.67 19.17 6.12
C GLU A 219 -7.70 19.94 4.79
N PRO A 220 -6.57 20.13 4.06
CA PRO A 220 -6.59 20.79 2.76
C PRO A 220 -7.43 20.05 1.72
N LEU A 221 -7.43 18.71 1.75
CA LEU A 221 -8.18 17.88 0.81
C LEU A 221 -9.68 18.01 1.06
N LEU A 222 -10.08 17.86 2.33
CA LEU A 222 -11.48 17.93 2.75
C LEU A 222 -12.06 19.34 2.62
N ALA A 223 -11.27 20.37 2.91
CA ALA A 223 -11.70 21.76 2.72
C ALA A 223 -12.06 22.05 1.26
N ARG A 224 -11.28 21.54 0.30
CA ARG A 224 -11.56 21.76 -1.11
C ARG A 224 -12.82 21.04 -1.60
N ILE A 225 -13.08 19.83 -1.09
CA ILE A 225 -14.33 19.10 -1.38
C ILE A 225 -15.53 19.79 -0.72
N LYS A 226 -15.35 20.37 0.47
CA LYS A 226 -16.41 21.15 1.13
C LYS A 226 -16.81 22.38 0.30
N GLU A 227 -15.84 23.07 -0.31
CA GLU A 227 -16.11 24.23 -1.16
C GLU A 227 -16.88 23.85 -2.44
N ASP A 228 -16.55 22.72 -3.03
CA ASP A 228 -17.23 22.17 -4.20
C ASP A 228 -17.17 20.65 -4.20
N ARG A 229 -18.33 20.04 -3.94
CA ARG A 229 -18.52 18.59 -3.83
C ARG A 229 -18.10 17.84 -5.10
N ARG A 230 -18.12 18.50 -6.25
CA ARG A 230 -17.73 17.92 -7.55
C ARG A 230 -16.22 17.95 -7.80
N THR A 231 -15.43 18.52 -6.89
CA THR A 231 -13.97 18.53 -7.02
C THR A 231 -13.38 17.21 -6.51
N VAL A 232 -12.58 16.54 -7.35
CA VAL A 232 -11.70 15.43 -6.94
C VAL A 232 -10.33 16.00 -6.59
N VAL A 233 -9.80 15.66 -5.41
CA VAL A 233 -8.59 16.29 -4.88
C VAL A 233 -7.49 15.25 -4.68
N CYS A 234 -6.30 15.53 -5.20
CA CYS A 234 -5.11 14.69 -5.02
C CYS A 234 -4.08 15.43 -4.14
N PRO A 235 -3.38 14.75 -3.21
CA PRO A 235 -2.23 15.33 -2.54
C PRO A 235 -1.04 15.46 -3.52
N ILE A 236 -0.05 16.26 -3.15
CA ILE A 236 1.29 16.12 -3.73
C ILE A 236 1.85 14.79 -3.22
N ILE A 237 2.35 13.96 -4.13
CA ILE A 237 2.88 12.64 -3.83
C ILE A 237 4.40 12.76 -3.73
N ASP A 238 4.89 12.69 -2.50
CA ASP A 238 6.32 12.65 -2.19
C ASP A 238 6.87 11.24 -2.39
N VAL A 239 8.20 11.12 -2.50
CA VAL A 239 8.87 9.85 -2.80
C VAL A 239 9.44 9.25 -1.52
N ILE A 240 9.11 7.99 -1.25
CA ILE A 240 9.84 7.15 -0.30
C ILE A 240 10.75 6.24 -1.11
N SER A 241 12.06 6.26 -0.85
CA SER A 241 13.01 5.39 -1.55
C SER A 241 12.65 3.92 -1.32
N ASP A 242 12.54 3.16 -2.41
CA ASP A 242 12.36 1.71 -2.39
C ASP A 242 13.61 0.97 -1.88
N ASP A 243 14.79 1.59 -1.93
CA ASP A 243 16.04 1.01 -1.43
C ASP A 243 16.32 1.38 0.04
N THR A 244 16.24 2.67 0.41
CA THR A 244 16.66 3.13 1.74
C THR A 244 15.52 3.57 2.66
N PHE A 245 14.29 3.63 2.16
CA PHE A 245 13.13 4.22 2.85
C PHE A 245 13.31 5.70 3.28
N GLU A 246 14.28 6.39 2.67
CA GLU A 246 14.43 7.83 2.79
C GLU A 246 13.20 8.56 2.24
N TYR A 247 12.72 9.55 2.98
CA TYR A 247 11.65 10.42 2.58
C TYR A 247 12.20 11.62 1.79
N MET A 248 11.75 11.78 0.55
CA MET A 248 12.16 12.84 -0.34
C MET A 248 10.94 13.67 -0.77
N ALA A 249 11.00 14.97 -0.49
CA ALA A 249 9.93 15.90 -0.85
C ALA A 249 9.71 15.92 -2.38
N GLY A 250 8.45 15.82 -2.78
CA GLY A 250 8.00 15.97 -4.15
C GLY A 250 8.01 17.43 -4.60
N SER A 251 7.74 17.64 -5.88
CA SER A 251 7.64 18.96 -6.47
C SER A 251 6.18 19.42 -6.52
N ASP A 252 5.89 20.62 -6.02
CA ASP A 252 4.61 21.32 -6.22
C ASP A 252 4.51 22.04 -7.58
N MET A 253 5.56 21.91 -8.40
CA MET A 253 5.69 22.48 -9.73
C MET A 253 5.46 21.44 -10.83
N THR A 254 4.91 20.28 -10.49
CA THR A 254 4.46 19.28 -11.45
C THR A 254 2.96 19.06 -11.40
N TYR A 255 2.38 18.70 -12.54
CA TYR A 255 1.00 18.24 -12.65
C TYR A 255 0.92 16.96 -13.49
N GLY A 256 -0.21 16.26 -13.42
CA GLY A 256 -0.43 15.03 -14.15
C GLY A 256 -0.87 15.27 -15.58
N GLY A 257 -0.27 14.55 -16.52
CA GLY A 257 -0.72 14.44 -17.90
C GLY A 257 -0.57 13.02 -18.40
N PHE A 258 -0.69 12.85 -19.72
CA PHE A 258 -0.53 11.55 -20.37
C PHE A 258 0.07 11.72 -21.76
N ASN A 259 0.71 10.67 -22.28
CA ASN A 259 1.15 10.62 -23.67
C ASN A 259 0.12 9.91 -24.56
N TRP A 260 0.30 9.92 -25.88
CA TRP A 260 -0.61 9.27 -26.83
C TRP A 260 -0.69 7.74 -26.74
N LYS A 261 0.14 7.11 -25.91
CA LYS A 261 0.01 5.68 -25.54
C LYS A 261 -0.85 5.48 -24.28
N LEU A 262 -1.49 6.54 -23.79
CA LEU A 262 -2.26 6.58 -22.55
C LEU A 262 -1.44 6.19 -21.31
N ASN A 263 -0.14 6.53 -21.30
CA ASN A 263 0.68 6.40 -20.11
C ASN A 263 0.68 7.71 -19.33
N PHE A 264 0.37 7.64 -18.05
CA PHE A 264 0.49 8.77 -17.13
C PHE A 264 1.93 9.31 -17.08
N ARG A 265 2.08 10.64 -17.01
CA ARG A 265 3.37 11.34 -16.92
C ARG A 265 3.23 12.60 -16.05
N TRP A 266 4.30 12.92 -15.35
CA TRP A 266 4.45 14.21 -14.69
C TRP A 266 5.02 15.24 -15.67
N TYR A 267 4.43 16.42 -15.68
CA TYR A 267 4.86 17.55 -16.50
C TYR A 267 5.01 18.81 -15.63
N PRO A 268 5.85 19.78 -16.02
CA PRO A 268 5.93 21.06 -15.34
C PRO A 268 4.58 21.80 -15.38
N VAL A 269 4.22 22.47 -14.27
CA VAL A 269 3.03 23.32 -14.22
C VAL A 269 3.18 24.48 -15.21
N PRO A 270 2.20 24.69 -16.11
CA PRO A 270 2.30 25.74 -17.13
C PRO A 270 2.13 27.14 -16.53
N GLN A 271 2.74 28.14 -17.16
CA GLN A 271 2.71 29.54 -16.68
C GLN A 271 1.29 30.06 -16.42
N ARG A 272 0.31 29.69 -17.28
CA ARG A 272 -1.11 30.06 -17.10
C ARG A 272 -1.67 29.67 -15.72
N GLU A 273 -1.22 28.54 -15.16
CA GLU A 273 -1.68 28.05 -13.85
C GLU A 273 -0.91 28.72 -12.70
N MET A 274 0.34 29.13 -12.94
CA MET A 274 1.08 30.00 -12.03
C MET A 274 0.42 31.38 -11.92
N ASP A 275 0.06 31.97 -13.06
CA ASP A 275 -0.58 33.29 -13.14
C ASP A 275 -1.95 33.28 -12.46
N ARG A 276 -2.74 32.20 -12.66
CA ARG A 276 -4.04 32.01 -11.97
C ARG A 276 -3.90 32.04 -10.45
N ARG A 277 -2.83 31.44 -9.92
CA ARG A 277 -2.55 31.38 -8.49
C ARG A 277 -1.94 32.67 -7.93
N LYS A 278 -1.50 33.61 -8.79
CA LYS A 278 -0.94 34.91 -8.40
C LYS A 278 0.18 34.81 -7.35
N GLY A 279 0.99 33.74 -7.43
CA GLY A 279 2.08 33.47 -6.48
C GLY A 279 1.66 32.74 -5.20
N ASP A 280 0.37 32.54 -4.93
CA ASP A 280 -0.08 31.74 -3.79
C ASP A 280 0.03 30.24 -4.08
N ARG A 281 1.13 29.64 -3.62
CA ARG A 281 1.42 28.21 -3.76
C ARG A 281 0.60 27.32 -2.82
N THR A 282 -0.21 27.90 -1.93
CA THR A 282 -1.17 27.16 -1.09
C THR A 282 -2.50 26.90 -1.81
N LEU A 283 -2.70 27.53 -2.97
CA LEU A 283 -3.85 27.26 -3.83
C LEU A 283 -3.62 25.95 -4.61
N PRO A 284 -4.69 25.14 -4.79
CA PRO A 284 -4.60 23.88 -5.51
C PRO A 284 -4.17 24.11 -6.96
N VAL A 285 -3.42 23.15 -7.52
CA VAL A 285 -3.07 23.09 -8.94
C VAL A 285 -4.18 22.36 -9.69
N ARG A 286 -4.71 22.96 -10.74
CA ARG A 286 -5.61 22.26 -11.68
C ARG A 286 -4.79 21.31 -12.54
N THR A 287 -5.06 20.01 -12.44
CA THR A 287 -4.33 18.96 -13.14
C THR A 287 -5.20 18.30 -14.22
N PRO A 288 -4.70 18.11 -15.46
CA PRO A 288 -5.42 17.39 -16.50
C PRO A 288 -5.74 15.94 -16.14
N THR A 289 -4.81 15.26 -15.47
CA THR A 289 -5.00 13.88 -15.01
C THR A 289 -4.42 13.67 -13.62
N MET A 290 -4.85 12.62 -12.94
CA MET A 290 -4.28 12.17 -11.67
C MET A 290 -3.46 10.88 -11.85
N ALA A 291 -2.49 10.66 -10.95
CA ALA A 291 -1.78 9.40 -10.87
C ALA A 291 -2.73 8.23 -10.51
N GLY A 292 -3.77 8.53 -9.72
CA GLY A 292 -4.86 7.60 -9.39
C GLY A 292 -4.63 6.76 -8.13
N GLY A 293 -3.40 6.64 -7.63
CA GLY A 293 -3.09 5.94 -6.37
C GLY A 293 -3.78 6.59 -5.15
N LEU A 294 -3.64 7.92 -5.03
CA LEU A 294 -4.04 8.67 -3.86
C LEU A 294 -4.94 9.84 -4.24
N PHE A 295 -6.17 9.86 -3.75
CA PHE A 295 -7.11 10.97 -3.95
C PHE A 295 -8.26 10.93 -2.95
N SER A 296 -8.95 12.06 -2.81
CA SER A 296 -10.18 12.20 -2.03
C SER A 296 -11.32 12.68 -2.92
N ILE A 297 -12.51 12.13 -2.71
CA ILE A 297 -13.72 12.44 -3.46
C ILE A 297 -14.96 12.36 -2.56
N ASP A 298 -15.94 13.23 -2.76
CA ASP A 298 -17.24 13.09 -2.11
C ASP A 298 -17.89 11.75 -2.48
N ARG A 299 -18.39 11.01 -1.50
CA ARG A 299 -18.91 9.66 -1.69
C ARG A 299 -20.11 9.63 -2.65
N ASN A 300 -21.05 10.57 -2.48
CA ASN A 300 -22.22 10.64 -3.34
C ASN A 300 -21.82 11.06 -4.77
N TYR A 301 -20.84 11.96 -4.91
CA TYR A 301 -20.34 12.38 -6.22
C TYR A 301 -19.65 11.21 -6.93
N PHE A 302 -18.87 10.41 -6.21
CA PHE A 302 -18.26 9.19 -6.75
C PHE A 302 -19.31 8.24 -7.33
N GLU A 303 -20.44 8.05 -6.63
CA GLU A 303 -21.58 7.26 -7.12
C GLU A 303 -22.26 7.92 -8.33
N GLU A 304 -22.51 9.23 -8.29
CA GLU A 304 -23.18 10.00 -9.36
C GLU A 304 -22.45 9.93 -10.69
N ILE A 305 -21.12 10.00 -10.68
CA ILE A 305 -20.33 9.90 -11.91
C ILE A 305 -20.16 8.46 -12.39
N GLY A 306 -20.63 7.46 -11.64
CA GLY A 306 -20.55 6.04 -12.04
C GLY A 306 -19.36 5.27 -11.46
N THR A 307 -18.74 5.76 -10.38
CA THR A 307 -17.63 5.11 -9.66
C THR A 307 -16.39 4.84 -10.54
N TYR A 308 -15.97 3.58 -10.73
CA TYR A 308 -15.04 3.14 -11.77
C TYR A 308 -15.78 2.21 -12.74
N ASP A 309 -15.31 2.13 -13.99
CA ASP A 309 -15.80 1.14 -14.94
C ASP A 309 -15.47 -0.28 -14.46
N ALA A 310 -16.52 -1.04 -14.11
CA ALA A 310 -16.40 -2.43 -13.64
C ALA A 310 -15.90 -3.41 -14.73
N GLY A 311 -15.91 -2.99 -15.99
CA GLY A 311 -15.33 -3.71 -17.13
C GLY A 311 -13.81 -3.66 -17.18
N MET A 312 -13.16 -2.79 -16.42
CA MET A 312 -11.70 -2.77 -16.30
C MET A 312 -11.20 -3.91 -15.41
N ASP A 313 -10.15 -4.59 -15.86
CA ASP A 313 -9.53 -5.71 -15.16
C ASP A 313 -8.19 -5.33 -14.52
N ILE A 314 -7.96 -5.83 -13.31
CA ILE A 314 -6.72 -5.70 -12.53
C ILE A 314 -6.34 -4.25 -12.19
N TRP A 315 -5.66 -3.55 -13.09
CA TRP A 315 -5.11 -2.21 -12.91
C TRP A 315 -4.64 -1.63 -14.25
N GLY A 316 -4.72 -0.30 -14.40
CA GLY A 316 -4.16 0.44 -15.51
C GLY A 316 -5.24 1.20 -16.28
N GLY A 317 -5.02 2.51 -16.46
CA GLY A 317 -5.91 3.38 -17.24
C GLY A 317 -7.13 3.88 -16.48
N GLU A 318 -7.46 3.31 -15.32
CA GLU A 318 -8.58 3.74 -14.47
C GLU A 318 -8.39 5.19 -14.00
N ASN A 319 -7.15 5.57 -13.76
CA ASN A 319 -6.79 6.92 -13.36
C ASN A 319 -7.05 7.94 -14.49
N LEU A 320 -6.80 7.56 -15.74
CA LEU A 320 -7.05 8.41 -16.91
C LEU A 320 -8.53 8.47 -17.26
N GLU A 321 -9.23 7.34 -17.26
CA GLU A 321 -10.67 7.28 -17.49
C GLU A 321 -11.42 8.18 -16.50
N MET A 322 -11.13 8.02 -15.20
CA MET A 322 -11.71 8.85 -14.16
C MET A 322 -11.34 10.33 -14.32
N SER A 323 -10.10 10.63 -14.74
CA SER A 323 -9.67 12.02 -15.00
C SER A 323 -10.44 12.67 -16.15
N PHE A 324 -10.80 11.90 -17.20
CA PHE A 324 -11.55 12.42 -18.34
C PHE A 324 -13.05 12.58 -18.05
N ARG A 325 -13.56 11.77 -17.11
CA ARG A 325 -14.97 11.77 -16.72
C ARG A 325 -15.34 12.89 -15.76
N VAL A 326 -14.45 13.24 -14.84
CA VAL A 326 -14.60 14.34 -13.88
C VAL A 326 -14.61 15.69 -14.58
#